data_AF-A0A6M3KNE7-F1
#
_entry.id   AF-A0A6M3KNE7-F1
#
_cell.length_a   1.000
_cell.length_b   1.000
_cell.length_c   1.000
_cell.angle_alpha   90.00
_cell.angle_beta   90.00
_cell.angle_gamma   90.00
#
_symmetry.space_group_name_H-M   'P 1'
#
loop_
_entity.id
_entity.type
_entity.pdbx_description
1 polymer ?
#
loop_
_entity_poly.entity_id
_entity_poly.type
_entity_poly.pdbx_seq_one_letter_code
_entity_poly.pdbx_strand_id
1 'polypeptide(L)'
;MSTHGTTHKSSQLKKAFLSTYPDAFTVTEACKRVGIDRRSFYSWLENDAAFKTDFEYAKQAAVELLERACRTRATRAKSPSDLMAIFLLKGAAPDKYRERIDSRVSGDVRIRVVEE
;
A
#
# COMPACT_ATOMS: atom_id res chain seq x y z
N MET A 1 -40.78 -14.53 8.96
CA MET A 1 -39.94 -13.65 9.80
C MET A 1 -38.68 -13.31 9.03
N SER A 2 -38.51 -12.04 8.71
CA SER A 2 -37.60 -11.53 7.67
C SER A 2 -36.11 -11.62 8.06
N THR A 3 -35.32 -12.36 7.27
CA THR A 3 -33.85 -12.45 7.37
C THR A 3 -33.10 -11.75 6.22
N HIS A 4 -33.79 -10.97 5.38
CA HIS A 4 -33.21 -10.39 4.15
C HIS A 4 -32.48 -9.03 4.33
N GLY A 5 -32.50 -8.42 5.51
CA GLY A 5 -31.95 -7.07 5.74
C GLY A 5 -30.44 -6.99 6.00
N THR A 6 -29.85 -8.03 6.60
CA THR A 6 -28.49 -7.96 7.16
C THR A 6 -27.40 -8.11 6.09
N THR A 7 -27.61 -9.00 5.12
CA THR A 7 -26.64 -9.30 4.06
C THR A 7 -26.45 -8.11 3.10
N HIS A 8 -27.54 -7.43 2.75
CA HIS A 8 -27.51 -6.28 1.86
C HIS A 8 -26.77 -5.08 2.48
N LYS A 9 -27.01 -4.80 3.78
CA LYS A 9 -26.32 -3.72 4.50
C LYS A 9 -24.81 -3.95 4.59
N SER A 10 -24.38 -5.19 4.85
CA SER A 10 -22.95 -5.51 4.86
C SER A 10 -22.30 -5.38 3.48
N SER A 11 -23.00 -5.78 2.41
CA SER A 11 -22.52 -5.61 1.03
C SER A 11 -22.35 -4.13 0.64
N GLN A 12 -23.29 -3.27 1.03
CA GLN A 12 -23.20 -1.83 0.80
C GLN A 12 -22.01 -1.19 1.53
N LEU A 13 -21.77 -1.57 2.79
CA LEU A 13 -20.64 -1.05 3.56
C LEU A 13 -19.29 -1.49 2.98
N LYS A 14 -19.19 -2.73 2.49
CA LYS A 14 -18.01 -3.23 1.77
C LYS A 14 -17.72 -2.38 0.53
N LYS A 15 -18.73 -2.14 -0.30
CA LYS A 15 -18.60 -1.28 -1.50
C LYS A 15 -18.19 0.15 -1.14
N ALA A 16 -18.83 0.75 -0.14
CA ALA A 16 -18.50 2.09 0.33
C ALA A 16 -17.06 2.16 0.86
N PHE A 17 -16.58 1.12 1.54
CA PHE A 17 -15.19 1.02 1.97
C PHE A 17 -14.23 0.98 0.78
N LEU A 18 -14.47 0.09 -0.17
CA LEU A 18 -13.61 -0.08 -1.35
C LEU A 18 -13.51 1.21 -2.18
N SER A 19 -14.61 1.95 -2.35
CA SER A 19 -14.59 3.23 -3.07
C SER A 19 -13.92 4.36 -2.29
N THR A 20 -13.90 4.29 -0.95
CA THR A 20 -13.31 5.34 -0.09
C THR A 20 -11.81 5.12 0.15
N TYR A 21 -11.35 3.86 0.12
CA TYR A 21 -9.98 3.50 0.47
C TYR A 21 -8.89 4.22 -0.37
N PRO A 22 -9.02 4.35 -1.71
CA PRO A 22 -8.00 5.00 -2.53
C PRO A 22 -7.65 6.41 -2.07
N ASP A 23 -8.63 7.22 -1.68
CA ASP A 23 -8.43 8.59 -1.19
C ASP A 23 -8.08 8.66 0.30
N ALA A 24 -8.39 7.62 1.07
CA ALA A 24 -8.09 7.55 2.49
C ALA A 24 -6.66 7.06 2.77
N PHE A 25 -6.06 6.31 1.83
CA PHE A 25 -4.72 5.69 1.86
C PHE A 25 -4.43 4.74 3.04
N THR A 26 -5.28 4.71 4.06
CA THR A 26 -5.13 3.87 5.25
C THR A 26 -6.46 3.23 5.61
N VAL A 27 -6.40 1.98 6.10
CA VAL A 27 -7.60 1.25 6.58
C VAL A 27 -8.29 2.03 7.70
N THR A 28 -7.49 2.61 8.61
CA THR A 28 -7.98 3.45 9.71
C THR A 28 -8.88 4.56 9.23
N GLU A 29 -8.42 5.33 8.26
CA GLU A 29 -9.14 6.51 7.77
C GLU A 29 -10.36 6.09 6.94
N ALA A 30 -10.22 5.05 6.11
CA ALA A 30 -11.34 4.50 5.35
C ALA A 30 -12.46 3.99 6.28
N CYS A 31 -12.11 3.25 7.35
CA CYS A 31 -13.05 2.79 8.36
C CYS A 31 -13.78 3.96 9.04
N LYS A 32 -13.06 5.03 9.41
CA LYS A 32 -13.65 6.23 10.01
C LYS A 32 -14.63 6.93 9.07
N ARG A 33 -14.25 7.12 7.80
CA ARG A 33 -15.09 7.79 6.80
C ARG A 33 -16.37 7.02 6.48
N VAL A 34 -16.29 5.68 6.47
CA VAL A 34 -17.44 4.80 6.18
C VAL A 34 -18.29 4.54 7.44
N GLY A 35 -17.73 4.76 8.63
CA GLY A 35 -18.42 4.51 9.90
C GLY A 35 -18.46 3.04 10.30
N ILE A 36 -17.38 2.29 10.04
CA ILE A 36 -17.24 0.89 10.44
C ILE A 36 -16.08 0.69 11.41
N ASP A 37 -16.20 -0.31 12.29
CA ASP A 37 -15.08 -0.73 13.12
C ASP A 37 -14.03 -1.50 12.30
N ARG A 38 -12.75 -1.37 12.66
CA ARG A 38 -11.66 -2.09 11.96
C ARG A 38 -11.79 -3.61 12.09
N ARG A 39 -12.37 -4.12 13.17
CA ARG A 39 -12.62 -5.56 13.33
C ARG A 39 -13.56 -6.08 12.24
N SER A 40 -14.57 -5.30 11.86
CA SER A 40 -15.47 -5.64 10.76
C SER A 40 -14.71 -5.75 9.44
N PHE A 41 -13.81 -4.81 9.16
CA PHE A 41 -12.94 -4.85 7.98
C PHE A 41 -12.06 -6.12 7.95
N TYR A 42 -11.35 -6.42 9.04
CA TYR A 42 -10.49 -7.61 9.08
C TYR A 42 -11.28 -8.91 9.02
N SER A 43 -12.48 -8.96 9.63
CA SER A 43 -13.39 -10.09 9.50
C SER A 43 -13.82 -10.29 8.04
N TRP A 44 -14.09 -9.23 7.28
CA TRP A 44 -14.36 -9.35 5.85
C TRP A 44 -13.14 -9.83 5.07
N LEU A 45 -11.94 -9.36 5.41
CA LEU A 45 -10.71 -9.78 4.75
C LEU A 45 -10.40 -11.27 4.95
N GLU A 46 -10.76 -11.82 6.12
CA GLU A 46 -10.57 -13.22 6.48
C GLU A 46 -11.65 -14.13 5.88
N ASN A 47 -12.91 -13.71 5.93
CA ASN A 47 -14.06 -14.57 5.65
C ASN A 47 -14.68 -14.35 4.26
N ASP A 48 -14.22 -13.36 3.49
CA ASP A 48 -14.72 -13.04 2.16
C ASP A 48 -13.57 -12.86 1.16
N ALA A 49 -13.30 -13.91 0.40
CA ALA A 49 -12.25 -13.94 -0.62
C ALA A 49 -12.49 -12.94 -1.76
N ALA A 50 -13.76 -12.65 -2.10
CA ALA A 50 -14.09 -11.67 -3.12
C ALA A 50 -13.78 -10.26 -2.63
N PHE A 51 -14.20 -9.92 -1.40
CA PHE A 51 -13.84 -8.64 -0.78
C PHE A 51 -12.33 -8.45 -0.67
N LYS A 52 -11.58 -9.51 -0.30
CA LYS A 52 -10.11 -9.46 -0.25
C LYS A 52 -9.51 -9.13 -1.61
N THR A 53 -10.02 -9.74 -2.67
CA THR A 53 -9.58 -9.49 -4.04
C THR A 53 -9.88 -8.05 -4.45
N ASP A 54 -11.10 -7.58 -4.22
CA ASP A 54 -11.50 -6.20 -4.51
C ASP A 54 -10.67 -5.17 -3.72
N PHE A 55 -10.31 -5.50 -2.47
CA PHE A 55 -9.48 -4.65 -1.64
C PHE A 55 -8.05 -4.53 -2.17
N GLU A 56 -7.48 -5.59 -2.75
CA GLU A 56 -6.19 -5.50 -3.42
C GLU A 56 -6.24 -4.58 -4.65
N TYR A 57 -7.33 -4.60 -5.42
CA TYR A 57 -7.55 -3.61 -6.49
C TYR A 57 -7.67 -2.17 -5.95
N ALA A 58 -8.40 -1.96 -4.85
CA ALA A 58 -8.50 -0.66 -4.19
C ALA A 58 -7.12 -0.17 -3.68
N LYS A 59 -6.25 -1.07 -3.23
CA LYS A 59 -4.86 -0.74 -2.88
C LYS A 59 -4.04 -0.27 -4.08
N GLN A 60 -4.17 -0.93 -5.23
CA GLN A 60 -3.49 -0.46 -6.44
C GLN A 60 -3.99 0.91 -6.88
N ALA A 61 -5.31 1.16 -6.82
CA ALA A 61 -5.86 2.49 -7.10
C ALA A 61 -5.33 3.57 -6.12
N ALA A 62 -5.16 3.23 -4.84
CA ALA A 62 -4.51 4.13 -3.88
C ALA A 62 -3.07 4.45 -4.29
N VAL A 63 -2.28 3.44 -4.69
CA VAL A 63 -0.90 3.66 -5.17
C VAL A 63 -0.88 4.57 -6.40
N GLU A 64 -1.75 4.35 -7.37
CA GLU A 64 -1.84 5.19 -8.58
C GLU A 64 -2.15 6.67 -8.24
N LEU A 65 -3.06 6.91 -7.29
CA LEU A 65 -3.35 8.27 -6.81
C LEU A 65 -2.12 8.92 -6.16
N LEU A 66 -1.35 8.15 -5.38
CA LEU A 66 -0.11 8.63 -4.78
C LEU A 66 0.94 8.96 -5.84
N GLU A 67 1.12 8.10 -6.84
CA GLU A 67 2.03 8.34 -7.97
C GLU A 67 1.67 9.60 -8.75
N ARG A 68 0.38 9.84 -8.99
CA ARG A 68 -0.09 11.08 -9.62
C ARG A 68 0.25 12.32 -8.80
N ALA A 69 0.09 12.26 -7.48
CA ALA A 69 0.47 13.34 -6.57
C ALA A 69 1.99 13.57 -6.61
N CYS A 70 2.79 12.51 -6.53
CA CYS A 70 4.25 12.57 -6.63
C CYS A 70 4.71 13.15 -7.97
N ARG A 71 4.12 12.73 -9.10
CA ARG A 71 4.43 13.26 -10.44
C ARG A 71 4.11 14.75 -10.53
N THR A 72 2.99 15.17 -9.97
CA THR A 72 2.61 16.60 -9.92
C THR A 72 3.65 17.39 -9.12
N ARG A 73 4.04 16.90 -7.95
CA ARG A 73 5.10 17.51 -7.12
C ARG A 73 6.47 17.53 -7.79
N ALA A 74 6.78 16.55 -8.62
CA ALA A 74 8.07 16.47 -9.32
C ALA A 74 8.14 17.38 -10.55
N THR A 75 7.02 17.66 -11.23
CA THR A 75 7.04 18.26 -12.58
C THR A 75 6.22 19.53 -12.77
N ARG A 76 5.18 19.75 -11.95
CA ARG A 76 4.17 20.81 -12.19
C ARG A 76 3.94 21.74 -10.99
N ALA A 77 4.44 21.39 -9.80
CA ALA A 77 4.30 22.23 -8.63
C ALA A 77 5.12 23.53 -8.75
N LYS A 78 4.64 24.62 -8.13
CA LYS A 78 5.37 25.90 -8.07
C LYS A 78 6.76 25.75 -7.43
N SER A 79 6.88 24.83 -6.48
CA SER A 79 8.14 24.43 -5.85
C SER A 79 8.31 22.91 -6.05
N PRO A 80 8.94 22.48 -7.16
CA PRO A 80 9.15 21.06 -7.43
C PRO A 80 10.00 20.37 -6.36
N SER A 81 9.80 19.05 -6.19
CA SER A 81 10.59 18.24 -5.27
C SER A 81 11.55 17.33 -6.01
N ASP A 82 12.85 17.63 -5.92
CA ASP A 82 13.91 16.83 -6.54
C ASP A 82 13.94 15.41 -6.00
N LEU A 83 13.70 15.23 -4.70
CA LEU A 83 13.61 13.91 -4.09
C LEU A 83 12.51 13.06 -4.74
N MET A 84 11.34 13.64 -5.02
CA MET A 84 10.25 12.94 -5.72
C MET A 84 10.63 12.62 -7.17
N ALA A 85 11.31 13.54 -7.86
CA ALA A 85 11.82 13.28 -9.20
C ALA A 85 12.82 12.12 -9.21
N ILE A 86 13.74 12.06 -8.23
CA ILE A 86 14.70 10.95 -8.07
C ILE A 86 13.98 9.62 -7.87
N PHE A 87 13.01 9.54 -6.96
CA PHE A 87 12.23 8.32 -6.73
C PHE A 87 11.49 7.87 -8.00
N LEU A 88 10.85 8.80 -8.70
CA LEU A 88 10.14 8.49 -9.94
C LEU A 88 11.08 8.00 -11.05
N LEU A 89 12.25 8.62 -11.21
CA LEU A 89 13.25 8.18 -12.20
C LEU A 89 13.82 6.79 -11.87
N LYS A 90 14.08 6.51 -10.59
CA LYS A 90 14.53 5.19 -10.11
C LYS A 90 13.49 4.10 -10.38
N GLY A 91 12.20 4.40 -10.15
CA GLY A 91 11.12 3.47 -10.43
C GLY A 91 10.86 3.26 -11.93
N ALA A 92 10.87 4.33 -12.72
CA ALA A 92 10.54 4.28 -14.15
C ALA A 92 11.69 3.77 -15.05
N ALA A 93 12.95 3.98 -14.65
CA ALA A 93 14.13 3.56 -15.41
C ALA A 93 15.26 3.08 -14.46
N PRO A 94 15.05 1.96 -13.73
CA PRO A 94 15.98 1.46 -12.73
C PRO A 94 17.36 1.15 -13.30
N ASP A 95 17.49 0.64 -14.52
CA ASP A 95 18.79 0.32 -15.14
C ASP A 95 19.73 1.52 -15.23
N LYS A 96 19.15 2.73 -15.33
CA LYS A 96 19.90 3.98 -15.44
C LYS A 96 20.08 4.69 -14.11
N TYR A 97 19.07 4.66 -13.23
CA TYR A 97 19.02 5.53 -12.05
C TYR A 97 19.07 4.80 -10.70
N ARG A 98 19.02 3.46 -10.67
CA ARG A 98 19.18 2.69 -9.42
C ARG A 98 20.52 3.02 -8.75
N GLU A 99 20.56 2.96 -7.43
CA GLU A 99 21.82 3.09 -6.69
C GLU A 99 22.79 1.98 -7.10
N ARG A 100 24.06 2.36 -7.26
CA ARG A 100 25.17 1.42 -7.34
C ARG A 100 25.88 1.45 -6.00
N ILE A 101 25.98 0.30 -5.36
CA ILE A 101 26.64 0.14 -4.06
C ILE A 101 27.94 -0.62 -4.32
N ASP A 102 29.08 0.02 -4.06
CA ASP A 102 30.39 -0.63 -4.00
C ASP A 102 30.76 -0.84 -2.53
N SER A 103 30.57 -2.07 -2.05
CA SER A 103 30.81 -2.44 -0.66
C SER A 103 32.07 -3.28 -0.54
N ARG A 104 33.07 -2.75 0.17
CA ARG A 104 34.23 -3.53 0.63
C ARG A 104 33.95 -4.06 2.03
N VAL A 105 33.88 -5.38 2.14
CA VAL A 105 33.72 -6.06 3.43
C VAL A 105 35.11 -6.50 3.89
N SER A 106 35.57 -6.02 5.04
CA SER A 106 36.74 -6.55 5.74
C SER A 106 36.32 -7.08 7.12
N GLY A 107 36.96 -8.16 7.56
CA GLY A 107 36.71 -8.76 8.85
C GLY A 107 37.75 -9.83 9.17
N ASP A 108 38.05 -9.98 10.45
CA ASP A 108 38.95 -11.01 10.95
C ASP A 108 38.23 -12.34 11.06
N VAL A 109 38.75 -13.37 10.39
CA VAL A 109 38.25 -14.74 10.52
C VAL A 109 39.03 -15.45 11.61
N ARG A 110 38.36 -15.81 12.72
CA ARG A 110 38.94 -16.71 13.74
C ARG A 110 38.47 -18.13 13.51
N ILE A 111 39.42 -19.01 13.19
CA ILE A 111 39.20 -20.46 13.09
C ILE A 111 39.58 -21.09 14.43
N ARG A 112 38.69 -21.88 15.03
CA ARG A 112 39.01 -22.78 16.14
C ARG A 112 38.96 -24.21 15.63
N VAL A 113 40.08 -24.91 15.74
CA VAL A 113 40.14 -26.36 15.54
C VAL A 113 39.76 -27.03 16.86
N VAL A 114 38.86 -28.00 16.81
CA VAL A 114 38.48 -28.86 17.95
C VAL A 114 38.88 -30.28 17.56
N GLU A 115 39.75 -30.91 18.33
CA GLU A 115 40.10 -32.33 18.16
C GLU A 115 39.10 -33.20 18.94
N GLU A 116 38.78 -34.37 18.38
CA GLU A 116 37.92 -35.42 19.00
C GLU A 116 38.66 -36.20 20.09
#